data_AF-A0A8J4ULV4-F1
#
_entry.id   AF-A0A8J4ULV4-F1
#
_cell.length_a   1.000
_cell.length_b   1.000
_cell.length_c   1.000
_cell.angle_alpha   90.00
_cell.angle_beta   90.00
_cell.angle_gamma   90.00
#
_symmetry.space_group_name_H-M   'P 1'
#
loop_
_entity.id
_entity.type
_entity.pdbx_description
1 polymer ?
#
loop_
_entity_poly.entity_id
_entity_poly.type
_entity_poly.pdbx_seq_one_letter_code
_entity_poly.pdbx_strand_id
1 'polypeptide(L)'
;FLYTLAVCLILELLGGIVALLFRNRTVDLLNKNVRKGMVNYYDDLDFKNIMDFVQKKFKCCGGTEYSDWAVNMYHNCSAPGPLACGVPYTCCYSQPNEVINTLCGYKVLDKQRLDLINIIYVRGCTDAVFIWLMDNYKIMAGLLLGILLPQ
;
A
#
# COMPACT_ATOMS: atom_id res chain seq x y z
N PHE A 1 -9.36 -31.05 -19.71
CA PHE A 1 -8.06 -30.73 -19.10
C PHE A 1 -7.23 -29.83 -20.02
N LEU A 2 -6.78 -30.29 -21.20
CA LEU A 2 -6.01 -29.43 -22.12
C LEU A 2 -6.80 -28.17 -22.56
N TYR A 3 -8.07 -28.33 -22.94
CA TYR A 3 -8.91 -27.21 -23.37
C TYR A 3 -9.14 -26.17 -22.26
N THR A 4 -9.35 -26.62 -21.02
CA THR A 4 -9.54 -25.73 -19.87
C THR A 4 -8.27 -24.95 -19.57
N LEU A 5 -7.09 -25.58 -19.64
CA LEU A 5 -5.81 -24.91 -19.43
C LEU A 5 -5.51 -23.91 -20.55
N ALA A 6 -5.77 -24.27 -21.81
CA ALA A 6 -5.63 -23.35 -22.94
C ALA A 6 -6.52 -22.09 -22.79
N VAL A 7 -7.75 -22.24 -22.30
CA VAL A 7 -8.63 -21.10 -22.01
C VAL A 7 -8.09 -20.24 -20.88
N CYS A 8 -7.58 -20.85 -19.79
CA CYS A 8 -6.93 -20.11 -18.70
C CYS A 8 -5.74 -19.30 -19.20
N LEU A 9 -4.86 -19.90 -20.00
CA LEU A 9 -3.68 -19.24 -20.57
C LEU A 9 -4.08 -18.03 -21.44
N ILE A 10 -5.11 -18.18 -22.27
CA ILE A 10 -5.63 -17.08 -23.10
C ILE A 10 -6.14 -15.94 -22.22
N LEU A 11 -6.90 -16.25 -21.16
CA LEU A 11 -7.42 -15.23 -20.24
C LEU A 11 -6.30 -14.50 -19.49
N GLU A 12 -5.26 -15.22 -19.06
CA GLU A 12 -4.10 -14.61 -18.39
C GLU A 12 -3.33 -13.67 -19.31
N LEU A 13 -3.06 -14.10 -20.56
CA LEU A 13 -2.37 -13.25 -21.55
C LEU A 13 -3.20 -12.01 -21.89
N LEU A 14 -4.50 -12.15 -22.12
CA LEU A 14 -5.40 -11.02 -22.36
C LEU A 14 -5.45 -10.08 -21.15
N GLY A 15 -5.57 -10.63 -19.93
CA GLY A 15 -5.54 -9.87 -18.69
C GLY A 15 -4.24 -9.07 -18.53
N GLY A 16 -3.10 -9.70 -18.82
CA GLY A 16 -1.79 -9.05 -18.81
C GLY A 16 -1.69 -7.90 -19.82
N ILE A 17 -2.15 -8.12 -21.06
CA ILE A 17 -2.17 -7.07 -22.11
C ILE A 17 -3.04 -5.90 -21.68
N VAL A 18 -4.26 -6.16 -21.17
CA VAL A 18 -5.17 -5.10 -20.70
C VAL A 18 -4.55 -4.34 -19.53
N ALA A 19 -3.94 -5.02 -18.57
CA ALA A 19 -3.29 -4.38 -17.42
C ALA A 19 -2.13 -3.47 -17.84
N LEU A 20 -1.36 -3.86 -18.86
CA LEU A 20 -0.28 -3.04 -19.42
C LEU A 20 -0.81 -1.82 -20.18
N LEU A 21 -1.82 -2.00 -21.05
CA LEU A 21 -2.41 -0.90 -21.84
C LEU A 21 -3.09 0.14 -20.95
N PHE A 22 -3.77 -0.30 -19.89
CA PHE A 22 -4.54 0.55 -19.00
C PHE A 22 -3.89 0.74 -17.62
N ARG A 23 -2.54 0.66 -17.55
CA ARG A 23 -1.78 0.74 -16.30
C ARG A 23 -2.22 1.91 -15.41
N ASN A 24 -2.30 3.12 -15.96
CA ASN A 24 -2.68 4.30 -15.17
C ASN A 24 -4.09 4.17 -14.59
N ARG A 25 -5.06 3.66 -15.37
CA ARG A 25 -6.43 3.42 -14.89
C ARG A 25 -6.49 2.36 -13.80
N THR A 26 -5.70 1.29 -13.94
CA THR A 26 -5.58 0.23 -12.92
C THR A 26 -5.03 0.79 -11.61
N VAL A 27 -3.99 1.62 -11.69
CA VAL A 27 -3.39 2.30 -10.52
C VAL A 27 -4.40 3.25 -9.86
N ASP A 28 -5.13 4.04 -10.65
CA ASP A 28 -6.18 4.93 -10.13
C ASP A 28 -7.30 4.16 -9.42
N LEU A 29 -7.74 3.04 -10.00
CA LEU A 29 -8.75 2.18 -9.41
C LEU A 29 -8.26 1.60 -8.08
N LEU A 30 -7.01 1.12 -8.05
CA LEU A 30 -6.37 0.62 -6.84
C LEU A 30 -6.33 1.70 -5.76
N ASN A 31 -5.84 2.90 -6.09
CA ASN A 31 -5.78 4.02 -5.15
C ASN A 31 -7.15 4.41 -4.60
N LYS A 32 -8.20 4.40 -5.44
CA LYS A 32 -9.58 4.62 -4.98
C LYS A 32 -10.04 3.56 -4.00
N ASN A 33 -9.77 2.29 -4.27
CA ASN A 33 -10.14 1.19 -3.40
C ASN A 33 -9.37 1.24 -2.06
N VAL A 34 -8.07 1.52 -2.11
CA VAL A 34 -7.25 1.72 -0.91
C VAL A 34 -7.79 2.88 -0.09
N ARG A 35 -8.06 4.03 -0.72
CA ARG A 35 -8.63 5.21 -0.04
C ARG A 35 -9.99 4.91 0.59
N LYS A 36 -10.83 4.12 -0.07
CA LYS A 36 -12.12 3.66 0.49
C LYS A 36 -11.90 2.76 1.70
N GLY A 37 -10.96 1.82 1.63
CA GLY A 37 -10.60 0.98 2.78
C GLY A 37 -10.04 1.77 3.95
N MET A 38 -9.25 2.83 3.69
CA MET A 38 -8.71 3.71 4.73
C MET A 38 -9.79 4.41 5.56
N VAL A 39 -10.95 4.73 4.97
CA VAL A 39 -12.09 5.29 5.72
C VAL A 39 -12.53 4.33 6.84
N ASN A 40 -12.54 3.03 6.57
CA ASN A 40 -13.00 1.98 7.48
C ASN A 40 -11.83 1.22 8.15
N TYR A 41 -10.64 1.80 8.22
CA TYR A 41 -9.43 1.12 8.68
C TYR A 41 -9.52 0.53 10.10
N TYR A 42 -10.35 1.09 10.98
CA TYR A 42 -10.57 0.55 12.33
C TYR A 42 -11.76 -0.40 12.43
N ASP A 43 -12.64 -0.41 11.43
CA ASP A 43 -13.86 -1.22 11.39
C ASP A 43 -13.65 -2.53 10.61
N ASP A 44 -12.73 -2.53 9.65
CA ASP A 44 -12.36 -3.69 8.83
C ASP A 44 -10.98 -4.22 9.25
N LEU A 45 -11.00 -5.32 10.00
CA LEU A 45 -9.79 -5.97 10.52
C LEU A 45 -8.92 -6.57 9.40
N ASP A 46 -9.51 -7.05 8.32
CA ASP A 46 -8.78 -7.65 7.21
C ASP A 46 -8.02 -6.58 6.43
N PHE A 47 -8.71 -5.48 6.11
CA PHE A 47 -8.06 -4.32 5.50
C PHE A 47 -6.96 -3.75 6.39
N LYS A 48 -7.22 -3.63 7.70
CA LYS A 48 -6.23 -3.17 8.67
C LYS A 48 -4.96 -4.02 8.63
N ASN A 49 -5.10 -5.33 8.73
CA ASN A 49 -3.97 -6.25 8.74
C ASN A 49 -3.15 -6.16 7.45
N ILE A 50 -3.82 -6.06 6.30
CA ILE A 50 -3.16 -5.89 5.00
C ILE A 50 -2.41 -4.55 4.94
N MET A 51 -3.07 -3.45 5.30
CA MET A 51 -2.47 -2.12 5.26
C MET A 51 -1.27 -2.02 6.22
N ASP A 52 -1.40 -2.53 7.45
CA ASP A 52 -0.31 -2.56 8.44
C ASP A 52 0.89 -3.36 7.94
N PHE A 53 0.63 -4.52 7.32
CA PHE A 53 1.68 -5.32 6.71
C PHE A 53 2.36 -4.57 5.57
N VAL A 54 1.59 -3.99 4.66
CA VAL A 54 2.13 -3.26 3.49
C VAL A 54 2.99 -2.09 3.95
N GLN A 55 2.51 -1.26 4.88
CA GLN A 55 3.24 -0.10 5.39
C GLN A 55 4.57 -0.49 6.04
N LYS A 56 4.55 -1.52 6.90
CA LYS A 56 5.76 -2.04 7.56
C LYS A 56 6.73 -2.69 6.57
N LYS A 57 6.22 -3.51 5.65
CA LYS A 57 7.03 -4.30 4.71
C LYS A 57 7.69 -3.44 3.65
N PHE A 58 6.94 -2.49 3.09
CA PHE A 58 7.37 -1.65 1.98
C PHE A 58 7.82 -0.25 2.41
N LYS A 59 7.85 0.02 3.73
CA LYS A 59 8.35 1.30 4.29
C LYS A 59 7.69 2.50 3.63
N CYS A 60 6.36 2.52 3.71
CA CYS A 60 5.48 3.48 3.05
C CYS A 60 4.33 3.91 3.98
N CYS A 61 3.59 4.96 3.62
CA CYS A 61 2.43 5.42 4.37
C CYS A 61 1.32 5.92 3.43
N GLY A 62 0.08 5.58 3.77
CA GLY A 62 -1.10 5.89 2.96
C GLY A 62 -1.16 5.08 1.65
N GLY A 63 -2.03 5.50 0.72
CA GLY A 63 -2.14 4.86 -0.60
C GLY A 63 -1.16 5.50 -1.59
N THR A 64 -1.38 6.77 -1.86
CA THR A 64 -0.57 7.64 -2.72
C THR A 64 0.39 8.53 -1.93
N GLU A 65 -0.04 9.00 -0.77
CA GLU A 65 0.77 9.84 0.12
C GLU A 65 0.31 9.67 1.58
N TYR A 66 1.18 10.03 2.52
CA TYR A 66 0.87 9.97 3.95
C TYR A 66 -0.37 10.80 4.33
N SER A 67 -0.67 11.87 3.58
CA SER A 67 -1.83 12.73 3.80
C SER A 67 -3.17 12.05 3.51
N ASP A 68 -3.18 10.90 2.83
CA ASP A 68 -4.39 10.13 2.56
C ASP A 68 -5.11 9.71 3.85
N TRP A 69 -4.39 9.64 4.97
CA TRP A 69 -4.97 9.34 6.29
C TRP A 69 -6.00 10.36 6.77
N ALA A 70 -6.01 11.58 6.22
CA ALA A 70 -7.01 12.61 6.56
C ALA A 70 -8.46 12.19 6.24
N VAL A 71 -8.67 11.18 5.39
CA VAL A 71 -10.02 10.65 5.08
C VAL A 71 -10.60 9.81 6.21
N ASN A 72 -9.77 9.28 7.11
CA ASN A 72 -10.23 8.46 8.21
C ASN A 72 -10.72 9.34 9.36
N MET A 73 -11.87 8.99 9.95
CA MET A 73 -12.52 9.81 10.98
C MET A 73 -11.70 10.04 12.25
N TYR A 74 -10.73 9.15 12.56
CA TYR A 74 -9.86 9.27 13.75
C TYR A 74 -8.59 10.06 13.46
N HIS A 75 -8.12 10.05 12.21
CA HIS A 75 -6.88 10.70 11.78
C HIS A 75 -7.08 12.07 11.15
N ASN A 76 -8.29 12.39 10.74
CA ASN A 76 -8.66 13.73 10.31
C ASN A 76 -8.27 14.77 11.38
N CYS A 77 -7.76 15.93 10.98
CA CYS A 77 -7.32 16.98 11.91
C CYS A 77 -8.47 17.59 12.73
N SER A 78 -9.72 17.47 12.28
CA SER A 78 -10.91 17.86 13.04
C SER A 78 -11.41 16.77 14.01
N ALA A 79 -10.79 15.58 14.02
CA ALA A 79 -11.19 14.49 14.90
C ALA A 79 -10.90 14.83 16.37
N PRO A 80 -11.74 14.36 17.31
CA PRO A 80 -11.39 14.40 18.72
C PRO A 80 -10.36 13.30 19.05
N GLY A 81 -9.41 13.62 19.94
CA GLY A 81 -8.51 12.63 20.54
C GLY A 81 -7.07 12.65 20.02
N PRO A 82 -6.23 11.72 20.51
CA PRO A 82 -4.78 11.75 20.31
C PRO A 82 -4.33 11.32 18.92
N LEU A 83 -5.21 10.68 18.13
CA LEU A 83 -4.91 10.22 16.77
C LEU A 83 -5.16 11.30 15.71
N ALA A 84 -5.82 12.39 16.10
CA ALA A 84 -6.19 13.48 15.23
C ALA A 84 -4.96 14.11 14.57
N CYS A 85 -5.11 14.45 13.29
CA CYS A 85 -4.05 15.00 12.45
C CYS A 85 -2.79 14.12 12.37
N GLY A 86 -2.97 12.81 12.58
CA GLY A 86 -1.88 11.85 12.64
C GLY A 86 -1.97 10.74 11.59
N VAL A 87 -1.00 9.84 11.67
CA VAL A 87 -0.98 8.58 10.90
C VAL A 87 -0.76 7.41 11.86
N PRO A 88 -1.11 6.17 11.49
CA PRO A 88 -0.83 5.01 12.30
C PRO A 88 0.67 4.78 12.52
N TYR A 89 1.01 4.13 13.63
CA TYR A 89 2.39 3.83 14.00
C TYR A 89 3.14 2.94 12.97
N THR A 90 2.41 2.24 12.11
CA THR A 90 2.95 1.43 11.01
C THR A 90 3.66 2.29 9.95
N CYS A 91 3.34 3.59 9.88
CA CYS A 91 4.06 4.56 9.06
C CYS A 91 5.36 5.06 9.69
N CYS A 92 5.62 4.77 10.97
CA CYS A 92 6.81 5.24 11.67
C CYS A 92 8.08 4.67 11.08
N TYR A 93 9.10 5.52 10.99
CA TYR A 93 10.45 5.06 10.71
C TYR A 93 10.90 4.11 11.84
N SER A 94 11.51 2.98 11.48
CA SER A 94 12.01 2.00 12.44
C SER A 94 13.40 1.55 12.03
N GLN A 95 14.34 1.68 12.96
CA GLN A 95 15.69 1.14 12.84
C GLN A 95 15.77 -0.25 13.47
N PRO A 96 16.60 -1.16 12.92
CA PRO A 96 16.91 -2.41 13.60
C PRO A 96 17.51 -2.10 14.98
N ASN A 97 16.98 -2.74 16.03
CA ASN A 97 17.39 -2.61 17.44
C ASN A 97 16.91 -1.36 18.20
N GLU A 98 15.95 -0.61 17.66
CA GLU A 98 15.33 0.52 18.36
C GLU A 98 13.85 0.23 18.70
N VAL A 99 13.41 0.67 19.88
CA VAL A 99 11.99 0.60 20.26
C VAL A 99 11.23 1.64 19.44
N ILE A 100 10.29 1.19 18.63
CA ILE A 100 9.50 2.08 17.78
C ILE A 100 8.67 3.03 18.66
N ASN A 101 8.81 4.34 18.44
CA ASN A 101 7.94 5.32 19.06
C ASN A 101 6.53 5.22 18.44
N THR A 102 5.59 4.63 19.18
CA THR A 102 4.21 4.47 18.72
C THR A 102 3.44 5.79 18.59
N LEU A 103 3.96 6.90 19.14
CA LEU A 103 3.43 8.26 18.98
C LEU A 103 4.12 9.06 17.87
N CYS A 104 5.02 8.48 17.07
CA CYS A 104 5.72 9.24 16.02
C CYS A 104 4.76 9.91 15.01
N GLY A 105 3.59 9.30 14.80
CA GLY A 105 2.57 9.76 13.85
C GLY A 105 1.72 10.92 14.35
N TYR A 106 1.98 11.46 15.55
CA TYR A 106 1.19 12.54 16.13
C TYR A 106 1.41 13.88 15.40
N LYS A 107 0.30 14.53 14.98
CA LYS A 107 0.30 15.85 14.30
C LYS A 107 1.24 15.93 13.09
N VAL A 108 1.42 14.83 12.38
CA VAL A 108 2.28 14.80 11.19
C VAL A 108 1.58 15.42 9.98
N LEU A 109 0.25 15.41 9.94
CA LEU A 109 -0.52 16.01 8.83
C LEU A 109 -0.44 17.54 8.82
N ASP A 110 -0.12 18.17 9.95
CA ASP A 110 0.12 19.63 10.06
C ASP A 110 1.52 20.06 9.60
N LYS A 111 2.42 19.10 9.37
CA LYS A 111 3.84 19.37 9.09
C LYS A 111 4.16 19.23 7.61
N GLN A 112 5.18 19.95 7.15
CA GLN A 112 5.64 19.87 5.78
C GLN A 112 6.48 18.62 5.56
N ARG A 113 6.33 17.98 4.40
CA ARG A 113 7.02 16.73 4.02
C ARG A 113 8.50 16.67 4.40
N LEU A 114 9.25 17.78 4.27
CA LEU A 114 10.67 17.87 4.60
C LEU A 114 10.96 17.60 6.09
N ASP A 115 10.08 18.03 6.99
CA ASP A 115 10.22 17.84 8.43
C ASP A 115 9.93 16.39 8.86
N LEU A 116 9.30 15.60 7.99
CA LEU A 116 8.85 14.23 8.29
C LEU A 116 9.80 13.14 7.78
N ILE A 117 10.80 13.47 6.95
CA ILE A 117 11.63 12.48 6.22
C ILE A 117 12.26 11.44 7.16
N ASN A 118 12.63 11.86 8.37
CA ASN A 118 13.27 11.00 9.38
C ASN A 118 12.32 10.54 10.50
N ILE A 119 11.03 10.84 10.39
CA ILE A 119 10.01 10.53 11.41
C ILE A 119 9.07 9.43 10.89
N ILE A 120 8.57 9.59 9.66
CA ILE A 120 7.66 8.64 9.02
C ILE A 120 8.08 8.36 7.58
N TYR A 121 7.59 7.25 7.04
CA TYR A 121 7.68 6.98 5.61
C TYR A 121 6.67 7.84 4.83
N VAL A 122 7.10 8.97 4.28
CA VAL A 122 6.19 9.91 3.56
C VAL A 122 5.67 9.39 2.21
N ARG A 123 6.28 8.33 1.67
CA ARG A 123 5.97 7.79 0.35
C ARG A 123 4.70 6.92 0.37
N GLY A 124 3.84 7.06 -0.64
CA GLY A 124 2.67 6.20 -0.83
C GLY A 124 3.00 4.72 -1.06
N CYS A 125 2.17 3.85 -0.52
CA CYS A 125 2.36 2.40 -0.60
C CYS A 125 2.12 1.83 -2.00
N THR A 126 1.21 2.40 -2.79
CA THR A 126 0.98 1.92 -4.15
C THR A 126 2.27 1.97 -4.97
N ASP A 127 2.95 3.13 -4.96
CA ASP A 127 4.22 3.28 -5.67
C ASP A 127 5.34 2.43 -5.05
N ALA A 128 5.38 2.31 -3.72
CA ALA A 128 6.42 1.53 -3.04
C ALA A 128 6.34 0.05 -3.42
N VAL A 129 5.12 -0.52 -3.49
CA VAL A 129 4.88 -1.89 -3.94
C VAL A 129 5.30 -2.06 -5.41
N PHE A 130 4.92 -1.14 -6.30
CA PHE A 130 5.33 -1.23 -7.71
C PHE A 130 6.84 -1.18 -7.89
N ILE A 131 7.55 -0.32 -7.17
CA ILE A 131 9.01 -0.29 -7.23
C ILE A 131 9.60 -1.59 -6.70
N TRP A 132 9.11 -2.12 -5.58
CA TRP A 132 9.59 -3.39 -5.07
C TRP A 132 9.39 -4.53 -6.06
N LEU A 133 8.26 -4.60 -6.76
CA LEU A 133 7.99 -5.60 -7.79
C LEU A 133 9.02 -5.53 -8.93
N MET A 134 9.36 -4.32 -9.38
CA MET A 134 10.34 -4.10 -10.44
C MET A 134 11.76 -4.43 -9.97
N ASP A 135 12.14 -4.05 -8.76
CA ASP A 135 13.45 -4.33 -8.19
C ASP A 135 13.66 -5.83 -7.92
N ASN A 136 12.57 -6.57 -7.68
CA ASN A 136 12.56 -8.01 -7.41
C ASN A 136 12.09 -8.82 -8.63
N TYR A 137 12.41 -8.35 -9.84
CA TYR A 137 11.96 -8.98 -11.09
C TYR A 137 12.29 -10.48 -11.19
N LYS A 138 13.38 -10.95 -10.57
CA LYS A 138 13.75 -12.38 -10.55
C LYS A 138 12.73 -13.24 -9.80
N ILE A 139 12.26 -12.77 -8.65
CA ILE A 139 11.22 -13.43 -7.85
C ILE A 139 9.92 -13.44 -8.66
N MET A 140 9.58 -12.31 -9.27
CA MET A 140 8.39 -12.18 -10.10
C MET A 140 8.43 -13.07 -11.34
N ALA A 141 9.57 -13.16 -12.01
CA ALA A 141 9.76 -14.06 -13.15
C ALA A 141 9.61 -15.53 -12.72
N GLY A 142 10.15 -15.92 -11.57
CA GLY A 142 9.97 -17.26 -11.01
C GLY A 142 8.50 -17.57 -10.71
N LEU A 143 7.77 -16.62 -10.12
CA LEU A 143 6.33 -16.74 -9.85
C LEU A 143 5.54 -16.89 -11.17
N LEU A 144 5.81 -16.04 -12.16
CA LEU A 144 5.15 -16.09 -13.47
C LEU A 144 5.40 -17.43 -14.18
N LEU A 145 6.63 -17.94 -14.17
CA LEU A 145 6.94 -19.25 -14.73
C LEU A 145 6.22 -20.38 -13.97
N GLY A 146 6.13 -20.28 -12.65
CA GLY A 146 5.38 -21.24 -11.83
C GLY A 146 3.88 -21.26 -12.11
N ILE A 147 3.30 -20.14 -12.54
CA ILE A 147 1.88 -20.04 -12.93
C ILE A 147 1.68 -20.52 -14.37
N LEU A 148 2.56 -20.13 -15.29
CA LEU A 148 2.40 -20.37 -16.73
C LEU A 148 2.82 -21.79 -17.18
N LEU A 149 3.86 -22.40 -16.58
CA LEU A 149 4.37 -23.71 -17.01
C LEU A 149 3.42 -24.90 -16.73
N PRO A 150 2.62 -24.92 -15.65
CA PRO A 150 1.67 -26.01 -15.39
C PRO A 150 0.39 -25.99 -16.26
N GLN A 151 0.16 -24.92 -17.04
CA GLN A 151 -0.99 -24.77 -17.94
C GLN A 151 -0.70 -25.34 -19.33
#